data_AF-A7S948-F1
#
_entry.id   AF-A7S948-F1
#
_cell.length_a   1.000
_cell.length_b   1.000
_cell.length_c   1.000
_cell.angle_alpha   90.00
_cell.angle_beta   90.00
_cell.angle_gamma   90.00
#
_symmetry.space_group_name_H-M   'P 1'
#
loop_
_entity.id
_entity.type
_entity.pdbx_description
1 polymer ?
#
loop_
_entity_poly.entity_id
_entity_poly.type
_entity_poly.pdbx_seq_one_letter_code
_entity_poly.pdbx_strand_id
1 'polypeptide(L)'
;MILFLCIVFVAPRIRLSLGSYGRVEVMKRGEWGTVCDDHWTMTEGHVVCRELGYRGASSVEIDAHHGEGEGKIWMDEVECEGSELSLLDCPHETEHDCDHYEDASVVCF
;
A
#
# COMPACT_ATOMS: atom_id res chain seq x y z
N MET A 1 12.04 39.14 0.64
CA MET A 1 12.38 37.90 1.38
C MET A 1 11.10 37.23 1.84
N ILE A 2 10.44 36.49 0.96
CA ILE A 2 9.52 35.41 1.35
C ILE A 2 9.93 34.25 0.46
N LEU A 3 10.83 33.44 1.00
CA LEU A 3 11.36 32.27 0.32
C LEU A 3 10.21 31.27 0.24
N PHE A 4 9.64 31.06 -0.95
CA PHE A 4 8.91 29.83 -1.24
C PHE A 4 9.91 28.70 -1.03
N LEU A 5 9.91 28.15 0.19
CA LEU A 5 10.54 26.88 0.46
C LEU A 5 9.78 25.88 -0.41
N CYS A 6 10.40 25.52 -1.54
CA CYS A 6 10.10 24.31 -2.27
C CYS A 6 10.49 23.14 -1.35
N ILE A 7 9.73 22.95 -0.26
CA ILE A 7 9.69 21.66 0.42
C ILE A 7 9.15 20.75 -0.66
N VAL A 8 10.00 19.87 -1.14
CA VAL A 8 9.65 18.84 -2.11
C VAL A 8 8.47 18.07 -1.51
N PHE A 9 7.24 18.40 -1.89
CA PHE A 9 6.10 17.51 -1.70
C PHE A 9 6.36 16.33 -2.64
N VAL A 10 7.20 15.40 -2.22
CA VAL A 10 7.28 14.09 -2.85
C VAL A 10 5.89 13.51 -2.70
N ALA A 11 5.14 13.45 -3.80
CA ALA A 11 3.81 12.85 -3.77
C ALA A 11 3.95 11.43 -3.22
N PRO A 12 3.10 11.03 -2.26
CA PRO A 12 3.17 9.70 -1.69
C PRO A 12 2.95 8.68 -2.82
N ARG A 13 3.75 7.61 -2.80
CA ARG A 13 3.62 6.51 -3.77
C ARG A 13 2.65 5.42 -3.30
N ILE A 14 2.02 5.61 -2.14
CA ILE A 14 0.97 4.75 -1.58
C ILE A 14 -0.20 5.60 -1.12
N ARG A 15 -1.41 5.06 -1.23
CA ARG A 15 -2.62 5.61 -0.61
C ARG A 15 -3.56 4.50 -0.13
N LEU A 16 -4.48 4.86 0.75
CA LEU A 16 -5.61 4.01 1.14
C LEU A 16 -6.91 4.54 0.56
N SER A 17 -7.81 3.65 0.15
CA SER A 17 -9.08 4.04 -0.48
C SER A 17 -10.04 4.78 0.46
N LEU A 18 -9.94 4.60 1.79
CA LEU A 18 -10.86 5.15 2.79
C LEU A 18 -10.15 5.95 3.91
N GLY A 19 -9.08 6.69 3.57
CA GLY A 19 -8.41 7.61 4.50
C GLY A 19 -7.40 6.91 5.41
N SER A 20 -7.80 6.53 6.62
CA SER A 20 -6.93 5.80 7.58
C SER A 20 -7.06 4.28 7.49
N TYR A 21 -7.88 3.80 6.57
CA TYR A 21 -8.08 2.39 6.29
C TYR A 21 -8.50 2.22 4.83
N GLY A 22 -8.56 0.98 4.38
CA GLY A 22 -9.06 0.60 3.06
C GLY A 22 -8.03 -0.14 2.23
N ARG A 23 -8.38 -0.34 0.96
CA ARG A 23 -7.54 -0.99 -0.04
C ARG A 23 -6.24 -0.23 -0.21
N VAL A 24 -5.13 -0.97 -0.28
CA VAL A 24 -3.81 -0.43 -0.52
C VAL A 24 -3.60 -0.24 -2.01
N GLU A 25 -3.24 0.98 -2.42
CA GLU A 25 -2.93 1.30 -3.80
C GLU A 25 -1.54 1.91 -3.89
N VAL A 26 -0.78 1.52 -4.92
CA VAL A 26 0.59 1.97 -5.15
C VAL A 26 0.74 2.65 -6.52
N MET A 27 1.58 3.68 -6.56
CA MET A 27 1.89 4.45 -7.77
C MET A 27 3.18 3.92 -8.40
N LYS A 28 3.07 3.19 -9.51
CA LYS A 28 4.22 2.75 -10.32
C LYS A 28 4.05 3.27 -11.75
N ARG A 29 5.14 3.80 -12.32
CA ARG A 29 5.21 4.27 -13.72
C ARG A 29 4.12 5.29 -14.11
N GLY A 30 3.61 6.06 -13.15
CA GLY A 30 2.61 7.11 -13.39
C GLY A 30 1.15 6.63 -13.33
N GLU A 31 0.92 5.38 -12.93
CA GLU A 31 -0.41 4.77 -12.79
C GLU A 31 -0.59 4.19 -11.38
N TRP A 32 -1.80 4.38 -10.82
CA TRP A 32 -2.20 3.72 -9.59
C TRP A 32 -2.65 2.29 -9.91
N GLY A 33 -2.32 1.37 -9.03
CA GLY A 33 -2.81 0.00 -9.08
C GLY A 33 -2.81 -0.61 -7.68
N THR A 34 -3.33 -1.82 -7.58
CA THR A 34 -3.61 -2.47 -6.30
C THR A 34 -2.50 -3.45 -5.92
N VAL A 35 -2.66 -4.09 -4.77
CA VAL A 35 -1.74 -5.08 -4.19
C VAL A 35 -2.55 -6.34 -3.94
N CYS A 36 -2.09 -7.49 -4.41
CA CYS A 36 -2.72 -8.78 -4.10
C CYS A 36 -2.54 -9.14 -2.62
N ASP A 37 -3.48 -9.90 -2.07
CA ASP A 37 -3.52 -10.29 -0.67
C ASP A 37 -2.83 -11.63 -0.35
N ASP A 38 -2.21 -12.27 -1.34
CA ASP A 38 -1.35 -13.44 -1.13
C ASP A 38 -0.16 -13.07 -0.22
N HIS A 39 -0.01 -13.88 0.83
CA HIS A 39 0.87 -13.64 1.99
C HIS A 39 0.74 -12.25 2.64
N TRP A 40 -0.40 -11.57 2.51
CA TRP A 40 -0.62 -10.26 3.13
C TRP A 40 -0.78 -10.37 4.66
N THR A 41 0.23 -9.94 5.41
CA THR A 41 0.24 -10.04 6.87
C THR A 41 0.25 -8.68 7.57
N MET A 42 0.16 -8.73 8.90
CA MET A 42 0.31 -7.56 9.75
C MET A 42 1.66 -6.85 9.55
N THR A 43 2.70 -7.54 9.10
CA THR A 43 4.02 -6.96 8.88
C THR A 43 3.96 -5.92 7.75
N GLU A 44 3.36 -6.28 6.61
CA GLU A 44 3.12 -5.41 5.47
C GLU A 44 2.22 -4.25 5.88
N GLY A 45 1.15 -4.56 6.62
CA GLY A 45 0.24 -3.54 7.17
C GLY A 45 0.97 -2.49 8.02
N HIS A 46 1.91 -2.90 8.87
CA HIS A 46 2.71 -1.97 9.66
C HIS A 46 3.60 -1.07 8.80
N VAL A 47 4.19 -1.59 7.73
CA VAL A 47 4.99 -0.81 6.77
C VAL A 47 4.11 0.23 6.08
N VAL A 48 2.96 -0.16 5.53
CA VAL A 48 2.00 0.75 4.87
C VAL A 48 1.58 1.88 5.81
N CYS A 49 1.10 1.53 7.01
CA CYS A 49 0.60 2.52 7.94
C CYS A 49 1.70 3.48 8.40
N ARG A 50 2.93 2.99 8.65
CA ARG A 50 4.06 3.84 9.03
C ARG A 50 4.51 4.76 7.89
N GLU A 51 4.54 4.27 6.66
CA GLU A 51 4.84 5.08 5.47
C GLU A 51 3.85 6.25 5.33
N LEU A 52 2.57 6.01 5.64
CA LEU A 52 1.51 7.02 5.60
C LEU A 52 1.48 7.94 6.83
N GLY A 53 2.39 7.75 7.79
CA GLY A 53 2.54 8.60 8.98
C GLY A 53 1.69 8.18 10.19
N TYR A 54 1.05 7.00 10.14
CA TYR A 54 0.39 6.39 11.29
C TYR A 54 1.40 5.67 12.19
N ARG A 55 0.99 5.28 13.39
CA ARG A 55 1.84 4.52 14.31
C ARG A 55 1.98 3.06 13.89
N GLY A 56 0.95 2.49 13.26
CA GLY A 56 0.96 1.13 12.73
C GLY A 56 -0.41 0.66 12.26
N ALA A 57 -0.50 -0.61 11.88
CA ALA A 57 -1.75 -1.29 11.54
C ALA A 57 -2.41 -1.92 12.76
N SER A 58 -3.73 -1.82 12.82
CA SER A 58 -4.60 -2.50 13.77
C SER A 58 -5.15 -3.81 13.22
N SER A 59 -5.40 -3.88 11.91
CA SER A 59 -5.70 -5.09 11.16
C SER A 59 -5.25 -4.98 9.71
N VAL A 60 -5.17 -6.13 9.06
CA VAL A 60 -5.09 -6.28 7.61
C VAL A 60 -6.29 -7.11 7.16
N GLU A 61 -6.82 -6.81 5.97
CA GLU A 61 -7.96 -7.52 5.42
C GLU A 61 -7.63 -8.01 4.01
N ILE A 62 -8.18 -9.17 3.66
CA ILE A 62 -8.04 -9.88 2.38
C ILE A 62 -9.40 -9.94 1.68
N ASP A 63 -9.51 -10.65 0.56
CA ASP A 63 -10.70 -10.87 -0.25
C ASP A 63 -11.43 -9.56 -0.61
N ALA A 64 -10.65 -8.51 -0.94
CA ALA A 64 -11.14 -7.18 -1.28
C ALA A 64 -12.15 -6.63 -0.25
N HIS A 65 -11.91 -6.86 1.05
CA HIS A 65 -12.84 -6.50 2.14
C HIS A 65 -13.34 -5.04 2.08
N HIS A 66 -12.46 -4.11 1.70
CA HIS A 66 -12.78 -2.68 1.56
C HIS A 66 -13.12 -2.26 0.13
N GLY A 67 -13.52 -3.23 -0.69
CA GLY A 67 -13.89 -3.08 -2.08
C GLY A 67 -12.75 -3.38 -3.05
N GLU A 68 -13.14 -3.92 -4.19
CA GLU A 68 -12.27 -4.15 -5.35
C GLU A 68 -11.75 -2.83 -5.92
N GLY A 69 -10.52 -2.86 -6.42
CA GLY A 69 -9.96 -1.84 -7.28
C GLY A 69 -10.25 -2.13 -8.75
N GLU A 70 -9.54 -1.42 -9.61
CA GLU A 70 -9.63 -1.57 -11.05
C GLU A 70 -8.24 -1.42 -11.68
N GLY A 71 -8.02 -2.06 -12.83
CA GLY A 71 -6.83 -1.87 -13.64
C GLY A 71 -5.69 -2.81 -13.27
N LYS A 72 -4.52 -2.23 -12.96
CA LYS A 72 -3.28 -2.97 -12.73
C LYS A 72 -3.21 -3.45 -11.28
N ILE A 73 -2.89 -4.73 -11.08
CA ILE A 73 -2.34 -5.23 -9.81
C ILE A 73 -0.80 -5.12 -9.94
N TRP A 74 -0.17 -4.36 -9.04
CA TRP A 74 1.24 -3.94 -9.18
C TRP A 74 2.22 -4.77 -8.37
N MET A 75 1.71 -5.50 -7.39
CA MET A 75 2.47 -6.21 -6.37
C MET A 75 1.68 -7.44 -5.97
N ASP A 76 2.41 -8.52 -5.79
CA ASP A 76 1.93 -9.81 -5.33
C ASP A 76 3.01 -10.44 -4.44
N GLU A 77 2.64 -11.39 -3.59
CA GLU A 77 3.54 -12.09 -2.66
C GLU A 77 4.47 -11.13 -1.92
N VAL A 78 3.89 -10.11 -1.28
CA VAL A 78 4.65 -9.05 -0.63
C VAL A 78 5.19 -9.54 0.71
N GLU A 79 6.51 -9.67 0.82
CA GLU A 79 7.19 -10.19 2.01
C GLU A 79 8.06 -9.11 2.65
N CYS A 80 7.52 -8.32 3.57
CA CYS A 80 8.28 -7.31 4.30
C CYS A 80 9.04 -7.94 5.50
N GLU A 81 10.23 -7.42 5.81
CA GLU A 81 10.89 -7.65 7.10
C GLU A 81 10.26 -6.80 8.23
N GLY A 82 9.52 -5.75 7.87
CA GLY A 82 8.80 -4.83 8.77
C GLY A 82 9.57 -3.55 9.10
N SER A 83 10.80 -3.39 8.61
CA SER A 83 11.67 -2.23 8.85
C SER A 83 11.74 -1.25 7.69
N GLU A 84 11.15 -1.61 6.56
CA GLU A 84 11.11 -0.86 5.31
C GLU A 84 10.46 0.51 5.50
N LEU A 85 10.97 1.50 4.78
CA LEU A 85 10.40 2.86 4.80
C LEU A 85 9.19 2.98 3.88
N SER A 86 9.09 2.12 2.87
CA SER A 86 7.96 2.04 1.95
C SER A 86 7.61 0.59 1.63
N LEU A 87 6.33 0.31 1.36
CA LEU A 87 5.90 -1.02 0.89
C LEU A 87 6.63 -1.40 -0.41
N LEU A 88 6.96 -0.40 -1.25
CA LEU A 88 7.67 -0.62 -2.51
C LEU A 88 9.11 -1.12 -2.33
N ASP A 89 9.65 -1.02 -1.11
CA ASP A 89 10.99 -1.51 -0.78
C ASP A 89 10.97 -2.97 -0.28
N CYS A 90 9.79 -3.52 0.04
CA CYS A 90 9.66 -4.93 0.41
C CYS A 90 9.89 -5.83 -0.81
N PRO A 91 10.53 -7.00 -0.65
CA PRO A 91 10.45 -8.09 -1.62
C PRO A 91 9.01 -8.35 -2.07
N HIS A 92 8.79 -8.48 -3.37
CA HIS A 92 7.47 -8.77 -3.96
C HIS A 92 7.64 -9.30 -5.39
N GLU A 93 6.62 -10.00 -5.86
CA GLU A 93 6.47 -10.38 -7.27
C GLU A 93 5.73 -9.28 -8.06
N THR A 94 5.96 -9.28 -9.37
CA THR A 94 5.33 -8.32 -10.31
C THR A 94 4.46 -8.98 -11.37
N GLU A 95 4.66 -10.28 -11.57
CA GLU A 95 3.70 -11.15 -12.24
C GLU A 95 2.82 -11.71 -11.12
N HIS A 96 1.55 -11.92 -11.40
CA HIS A 96 0.55 -12.37 -10.42
C HIS A 96 -0.50 -13.19 -11.16
N ASP A 97 -1.19 -14.08 -10.46
CA ASP A 97 -2.40 -14.75 -10.93
C ASP A 97 -3.67 -14.25 -10.24
N CYS A 98 -3.57 -13.20 -9.43
CA CYS A 98 -4.69 -12.59 -8.74
C CYS A 98 -5.64 -11.80 -9.66
N ASP A 99 -6.90 -11.72 -9.23
CA ASP A 99 -7.94 -10.82 -9.71
C ASP A 99 -8.30 -9.77 -8.62
N HIS A 100 -9.12 -8.76 -8.94
CA HIS A 100 -9.41 -7.69 -7.98
C HIS A 100 -10.22 -8.09 -6.74
N TYR A 101 -10.78 -9.30 -6.71
CA TYR A 101 -11.40 -9.83 -5.50
C TYR A 101 -10.35 -10.21 -4.43
N GLU A 102 -9.05 -10.22 -4.76
CA GLU A 102 -7.90 -10.46 -3.86
C GLU A 102 -7.16 -9.16 -3.50
N ASP A 103 -7.80 -7.99 -3.65
CA ASP A 103 -7.12 -6.73 -3.32
C ASP A 103 -6.93 -6.53 -1.81
N ALA A 104 -5.66 -6.39 -1.40
CA ALA A 104 -5.27 -6.25 -0.02
C ALA A 104 -5.65 -4.90 0.60
N SER A 105 -5.98 -4.93 1.90
CA SER A 105 -6.38 -3.76 2.67
C SER A 105 -5.72 -3.67 4.05
N VAL A 106 -5.72 -2.47 4.63
CA VAL A 106 -5.21 -2.22 5.99
C VAL A 106 -6.11 -1.29 6.78
N VAL A 107 -6.02 -1.34 8.11
CA VAL A 107 -6.63 -0.37 9.03
C VAL A 107 -5.55 0.22 9.94
N CYS A 108 -5.28 1.52 9.84
CA CYS A 108 -4.20 2.20 10.57
C CYS A 108 -4.68 2.94 11.84
N PHE A 109 -3.76 3.18 12.79
CA PHE A 109 -4.00 3.95 14.02
C PHE A 109 -2.84 4.89 14.39
#